data_AF-A0A415EGF8-F1
#
_entry.id   AF-A0A415EGF8-F1
#
_cell.length_a   1.000
_cell.length_b   1.000
_cell.length_c   1.000
_cell.angle_alpha   90.00
_cell.angle_beta   90.00
_cell.angle_gamma   90.00
#
_symmetry.space_group_name_H-M   'P 1'
#
loop_
_entity.id
_entity.type
_entity.pdbx_description
1 polymer ?
#
loop_
_entity_poly.entity_id
_entity_poly.type
_entity_poly.pdbx_seq_one_letter_code
_entity_poly.pdbx_strand_id
1 'polypeptide(L)'
;ALRYYRRQKEKIFYTGQKINRLKQKQANLLKELQSKDLHLCFGSKKLFYAQHNLENNNLTSHKVWLEHFREQRDNRSLYIGAKDEFRCNQILQLTPMVHSGKGNRFVIQLRKNTKAREYVYGACIFKYMSSLLAKTIVQKSHGVSYRIVFRGSKCYLQAMVTFDIDTDSYRTRKTYGTIGLDYNDGFIELAETNETGNLVGLKHYDLHYHGMGNRAKSEIRE
;
A
#
# COMPACT_ATOMS: atom_id res chain seq x y z
N ALA A 1 -20.53 3.37 38.26
CA ALA A 1 -20.00 4.74 38.37
C ALA A 1 -18.46 4.83 38.21
N LEU A 2 -17.66 4.16 39.05
CA LEU A 2 -16.18 4.25 39.05
C LEU A 2 -15.51 3.89 37.71
N ARG A 3 -15.95 2.81 37.04
CA ARG A 3 -15.40 2.38 35.74
C ARG A 3 -15.61 3.42 34.63
N TYR A 4 -16.78 4.08 34.64
CA TYR A 4 -17.09 5.17 33.71
C TYR A 4 -16.15 6.37 33.95
N TYR A 5 -15.99 6.79 35.20
CA TYR A 5 -15.11 7.91 35.57
C TYR A 5 -13.64 7.66 35.19
N ARG A 6 -13.12 6.46 35.45
CA ARG A 6 -11.76 6.06 35.03
C ARG A 6 -11.58 6.16 33.52
N ARG A 7 -12.54 5.65 32.74
CA ARG A 7 -12.53 5.74 31.27
C ARG A 7 -12.55 7.19 30.76
N GLN A 8 -13.31 8.08 31.41
CA GLN A 8 -13.32 9.50 31.02
C GLN A 8 -12.00 10.21 31.33
N LYS A 9 -11.39 9.95 32.50
CA LYS A 9 -10.05 10.46 32.82
C LYS A 9 -9.01 10.01 31.81
N GLU A 10 -9.02 8.73 31.45
CA GLU A 10 -8.12 8.15 30.46
C GLU A 10 -8.31 8.81 29.08
N LYS A 11 -9.56 9.02 28.63
CA LYS A 11 -9.87 9.76 27.40
C LYS A 11 -9.30 11.18 27.42
N ILE A 12 -9.49 11.91 28.52
CA ILE A 12 -8.96 13.29 28.67
C ILE A 12 -7.44 13.26 28.58
N PHE A 13 -6.78 12.33 29.27
CA PHE A 13 -5.33 12.17 29.24
C PHE A 13 -4.81 11.92 27.82
N TYR A 14 -5.35 10.93 27.10
CA TYR A 14 -4.91 10.65 25.72
C TYR A 14 -5.23 11.79 24.75
N THR A 15 -6.34 12.50 24.97
CA THR A 15 -6.68 13.69 24.18
C THR A 15 -5.66 14.81 24.41
N GLY A 16 -5.28 15.05 25.67
CA GLY A 16 -4.22 16.01 26.02
C GLY A 16 -2.87 15.63 25.41
N GLN A 17 -2.48 14.35 25.48
CA GLN A 17 -1.26 13.84 24.83
C GLN A 17 -1.30 14.03 23.31
N LYS A 18 -2.44 13.76 22.68
CA LYS A 18 -2.64 13.99 21.24
C LYS A 18 -2.48 15.46 20.88
N ILE A 19 -3.07 16.38 21.67
CA ILE A 19 -2.93 17.83 21.47
C ILE A 19 -1.47 18.25 21.60
N ASN A 20 -0.77 17.81 22.64
CA ASN A 20 0.64 18.15 22.85
C ASN A 20 1.51 17.69 21.69
N ARG A 21 1.32 16.45 21.22
CA ARG A 21 2.03 15.90 20.06
C ARG A 21 1.76 16.72 18.79
N LEU A 22 0.52 17.15 18.57
CA LEU A 22 0.17 17.98 17.41
C LEU A 22 0.80 19.38 17.49
N LYS A 23 0.78 20.02 18.68
CA LYS A 23 1.44 21.33 18.91
C LYS A 23 2.94 21.25 18.67
N GLN A 24 3.61 20.22 19.19
CA GLN A 24 5.04 20.00 18.94
C GLN A 24 5.34 19.78 17.46
N LYS A 25 4.52 18.98 16.77
CA LYS A 25 4.67 18.75 15.32
C LYS A 25 4.50 20.04 14.53
N GLN A 26 3.53 20.88 14.90
CA GLN A 26 3.31 22.19 14.28
C GLN A 26 4.51 23.12 14.48
N ALA A 27 5.03 23.22 15.71
CA ALA A 27 6.19 24.05 16.02
C ALA A 27 7.43 23.63 15.22
N ASN A 28 7.68 22.31 15.11
CA ASN A 28 8.79 21.78 14.31
C ASN A 28 8.63 22.10 12.82
N LEU A 29 7.43 21.91 12.26
CA LEU A 29 7.16 22.24 10.85
C LEU A 29 7.33 23.74 10.56
N LEU A 30 6.87 24.62 11.46
CA LEU A 30 7.06 26.07 11.31
C LEU A 30 8.54 26.44 11.35
N LYS A 31 9.32 25.82 12.24
CA LYS A 31 10.76 26.03 12.31
C LYS A 31 11.46 25.60 11.02
N GLU A 32 11.11 24.44 10.46
CA GLU A 32 11.65 23.96 9.17
C GLU A 32 11.27 24.87 8.00
N LEU A 33 10.03 25.36 7.95
CA LEU A 33 9.58 26.30 6.92
C LEU A 33 10.33 27.64 7.01
N GLN A 34 10.56 28.14 8.22
CA GLN A 34 11.30 29.38 8.47
C GLN A 34 12.78 29.25 8.13
N SER A 35 13.43 28.14 8.51
CA SER A 35 14.84 27.91 8.18
C SER A 35 15.08 27.66 6.69
N LYS A 36 14.05 27.20 5.96
CA LYS A 36 14.15 26.70 4.58
C LYS A 36 15.08 25.48 4.43
N ASP A 37 15.51 24.89 5.55
CA ASP A 37 16.32 23.68 5.61
C ASP A 37 15.41 22.45 5.62
N LEU A 38 15.02 22.00 4.43
CA LEU A 38 14.21 20.79 4.27
C LEU A 38 15.06 19.55 4.52
N HIS A 39 14.78 18.83 5.61
CA HIS A 39 15.41 17.54 5.91
C HIS A 39 14.83 16.42 5.03
N LEU A 40 15.27 16.36 3.77
CA LEU A 40 14.91 15.32 2.81
C LEU A 40 15.93 14.19 2.86
N CYS A 41 15.52 13.01 3.34
CA CYS A 41 16.30 11.78 3.23
C CYS A 41 15.70 10.88 2.14
N PHE A 42 16.46 10.62 1.08
CA PHE A 42 16.07 9.65 0.06
C PHE A 42 16.49 8.26 0.49
N GLY A 43 15.57 7.50 1.10
CA GLY A 43 15.82 6.15 1.57
C GLY A 43 15.13 5.86 2.91
N SER A 44 15.48 4.73 3.55
CA SER A 44 14.91 4.42 4.86
C SER A 44 15.70 5.10 5.98
N LYS A 45 15.00 5.77 6.90
CA LYS A 45 15.59 6.42 8.09
C LYS A 45 16.43 5.43 8.91
N LYS A 46 15.95 4.19 9.06
CA LYS A 46 16.64 3.09 9.76
C LYS A 46 18.00 2.82 9.11
N LEU A 47 18.02 2.62 7.80
CA LEU A 47 19.26 2.35 7.08
C LEU A 47 20.19 3.57 7.10
N PHE A 48 19.65 4.79 7.00
CA PHE A 48 20.47 5.99 7.12
C PHE A 48 21.20 6.05 8.48
N TYR A 49 20.50 5.81 9.59
CA TYR A 49 21.09 5.84 10.92
C TYR A 49 22.04 4.67 11.22
N ALA A 50 21.97 3.58 10.45
CA ALA A 50 22.91 2.47 10.59
C ALA A 50 24.38 2.91 10.42
N GLN A 51 24.63 4.02 9.71
CA GLN A 51 25.97 4.60 9.58
C GLN A 51 26.59 4.99 10.92
N HIS A 52 25.79 5.32 11.93
CA HIS A 52 26.31 5.76 13.25
C HIS A 52 26.68 4.58 14.16
N ASN A 53 26.30 3.35 13.81
CA ASN A 53 26.53 2.15 14.61
C ASN A 53 26.77 0.93 13.69
N LEU A 54 27.91 0.91 12.99
CA LEU A 54 28.19 -0.08 11.93
C LEU A 54 28.17 -1.53 12.44
N GLU A 55 28.86 -1.80 13.55
CA GLU A 55 28.96 -3.16 14.14
C GLU A 55 27.59 -3.72 14.51
N ASN A 56 26.77 -2.93 15.23
CA ASN A 56 25.41 -3.32 15.62
C ASN A 56 24.47 -3.55 14.42
N ASN A 57 24.82 -3.03 13.24
CA ASN A 57 24.05 -3.20 12.01
C ASN A 57 24.68 -4.21 11.04
N ASN A 58 25.69 -4.97 11.47
CA ASN A 58 26.42 -5.95 10.65
C ASN A 58 27.04 -5.32 9.37
N LEU A 59 27.55 -4.10 9.48
CA LEU A 59 28.19 -3.37 8.39
C LEU A 59 29.70 -3.27 8.68
N THR A 60 30.54 -3.63 7.73
CA THR A 60 32.00 -3.64 7.91
C THR A 60 32.65 -2.27 7.71
N SER A 61 31.99 -1.36 7.00
CA SER A 61 32.51 -0.02 6.75
C SER A 61 31.41 0.95 6.30
N HIS A 62 31.71 2.25 6.36
CA HIS A 62 30.85 3.28 5.77
C HIS A 62 30.68 3.13 4.25
N LYS A 63 31.67 2.55 3.56
CA LYS A 63 31.56 2.26 2.12
C LYS A 63 30.48 1.22 1.85
N VAL A 64 30.51 0.12 2.61
CA VAL A 64 29.50 -0.95 2.53
C VAL A 64 28.12 -0.44 2.92
N TRP A 65 28.03 0.39 3.97
CA TRP A 65 26.80 1.09 4.33
C TRP A 65 26.25 1.92 3.15
N LEU A 66 27.10 2.73 2.51
CA LEU A 66 26.68 3.62 1.42
C LEU A 66 26.19 2.83 0.20
N GLU A 67 26.86 1.72 -0.12
CA GLU A 67 26.43 0.79 -1.18
C GLU A 67 25.04 0.23 -0.87
N HIS A 68 24.85 -0.36 0.32
CA HIS A 68 23.53 -0.84 0.77
C HIS A 68 22.46 0.25 0.77
N PHE A 69 22.82 1.47 1.19
CA PHE A 69 21.90 2.60 1.22
C PHE A 69 21.43 2.99 -0.19
N ARG A 70 22.36 3.06 -1.15
CA ARG A 70 22.08 3.34 -2.56
C ARG A 70 21.26 2.23 -3.20
N GLU A 71 21.62 0.96 -3.01
CA GLU A 71 20.86 -0.18 -3.52
C GLU A 71 19.41 -0.18 -3.02
N GLN A 72 19.20 0.07 -1.72
CA GLN A 72 17.86 0.14 -1.14
C GLN A 72 17.06 1.34 -1.61
N ARG A 73 17.71 2.46 -1.91
CA ARG A 73 17.07 3.64 -2.50
C ARG A 73 16.70 3.41 -3.97
N ASP A 74 17.61 2.78 -4.72
CA ASP A 74 17.53 2.62 -6.17
C ASP A 74 16.69 1.39 -6.58
N ASN A 75 16.24 0.57 -5.61
CA ASN A 75 15.36 -0.57 -5.86
C ASN A 75 13.95 -0.22 -6.33
N ARG A 76 13.60 1.07 -6.41
CA ARG A 76 12.27 1.53 -6.83
C ARG A 76 12.38 2.71 -7.77
N SER A 77 11.49 2.74 -8.75
CA SER A 77 11.27 3.91 -9.61
C SER A 77 9.79 4.21 -9.67
N LEU A 78 9.43 5.47 -9.42
CA LEU A 78 8.05 5.94 -9.37
C LEU A 78 7.80 6.88 -10.55
N TYR A 79 6.78 6.57 -11.33
CA TYR A 79 6.29 7.37 -12.45
C TYR A 79 4.90 7.85 -12.08
N ILE A 80 4.81 9.12 -11.69
CA ILE A 80 3.52 9.75 -11.43
C ILE A 80 2.86 10.04 -12.77
N GLY A 81 1.59 9.67 -12.88
CA GLY A 81 0.80 9.92 -14.08
C GLY A 81 -0.49 10.65 -13.74
N ALA A 82 -1.01 11.40 -14.71
CA ALA A 82 -2.24 12.16 -14.62
C ALA A 82 -3.20 11.77 -15.75
N LYS A 83 -4.50 12.00 -15.56
CA LYS A 83 -5.53 11.60 -16.54
C LYS A 83 -5.32 12.25 -17.92
N ASP A 84 -4.83 13.49 -17.93
CA ASP A 84 -4.66 14.30 -19.14
C ASP A 84 -3.40 13.89 -19.93
N GLU A 85 -2.53 13.08 -19.32
CA GLU A 85 -1.36 12.54 -20.00
C GLU A 85 -1.72 11.46 -21.02
N PHE A 86 -0.86 11.28 -22.02
CA PHE A 86 -1.01 10.18 -22.95
C PHE A 86 -0.95 8.84 -22.20
N ARG A 87 -1.99 8.01 -22.37
CA ARG A 87 -2.19 6.74 -21.64
C ARG A 87 -2.05 6.88 -20.13
N CYS A 88 -2.48 8.03 -19.60
CA CYS A 88 -2.44 8.39 -18.19
C CYS A 88 -1.05 8.49 -17.55
N ASN A 89 0.04 8.33 -18.33
CA ASN A 89 1.43 8.49 -17.89
C ASN A 89 2.37 8.65 -19.10
N GLN A 90 3.04 9.80 -19.24
CA GLN A 90 3.87 10.03 -20.44
C GLN A 90 5.17 9.20 -20.46
N ILE A 91 5.71 8.86 -19.28
CA ILE A 91 7.03 8.23 -19.14
C ILE A 91 6.93 6.71 -19.24
N LEU A 92 6.04 6.09 -18.48
CA LEU A 92 5.79 4.64 -18.51
C LEU A 92 4.37 4.40 -18.98
N GLN A 93 4.25 3.89 -20.20
CA GLN A 93 2.96 3.66 -20.83
C GLN A 93 2.66 2.16 -20.87
N LEU A 94 1.42 1.82 -20.49
CA LEU A 94 0.85 0.51 -20.73
C LEU A 94 -0.13 0.58 -21.89
N THR A 95 -0.10 -0.43 -22.76
CA THR A 95 -1.16 -0.64 -23.75
C THR A 95 -1.77 -2.04 -23.61
N PRO A 96 -3.08 -2.14 -23.35
CA PRO A 96 -3.77 -3.42 -23.27
C PRO A 96 -3.69 -4.17 -24.60
N MET A 97 -3.37 -5.47 -24.54
CA MET A 97 -3.42 -6.36 -25.70
C MET A 97 -4.82 -6.95 -25.84
N VAL A 98 -5.67 -6.29 -26.62
CA VAL A 98 -7.12 -6.60 -26.71
C VAL A 98 -7.39 -7.92 -27.46
N HIS A 99 -6.47 -8.36 -28.35
CA HIS A 99 -6.70 -9.49 -29.26
C HIS A 99 -6.38 -10.89 -28.69
N SER A 100 -5.98 -11.05 -27.42
CA SER A 100 -5.52 -12.34 -26.87
C SER A 100 -6.47 -13.00 -25.86
N GLY A 101 -7.76 -12.70 -25.91
CA GLY A 101 -8.82 -13.44 -25.18
C GLY A 101 -8.88 -13.28 -23.66
N LYS A 102 -7.86 -12.70 -23.00
CA LYS A 102 -7.83 -12.53 -21.53
C LYS A 102 -7.67 -11.09 -21.03
N GLY A 103 -7.54 -10.08 -21.89
CA GLY A 103 -7.55 -8.64 -21.54
C GLY A 103 -6.57 -8.20 -20.43
N ASN A 104 -5.64 -9.07 -20.04
CA ASN A 104 -4.83 -8.94 -18.84
C ASN A 104 -3.34 -8.79 -19.14
N ARG A 105 -2.98 -8.87 -20.42
CA ARG A 105 -1.62 -8.66 -20.93
C ARG A 105 -1.48 -7.23 -21.43
N PHE A 106 -0.36 -6.62 -21.12
CA PHE A 106 -0.06 -5.24 -21.48
C PHE A 106 1.35 -5.17 -22.07
N VAL A 107 1.49 -4.38 -23.13
CA VAL A 107 2.80 -3.95 -23.62
C VAL A 107 3.24 -2.76 -22.79
N ILE A 108 4.47 -2.80 -22.30
CA ILE A 108 5.12 -1.72 -21.57
C ILE A 108 5.97 -0.94 -22.58
N GLN A 109 5.87 0.39 -22.53
CA GLN A 109 6.80 1.31 -23.17
C GLN A 109 7.31 2.29 -22.13
N LEU A 110 8.61 2.27 -21.84
CA LEU A 110 9.24 3.14 -20.87
C LEU A 110 10.21 4.09 -21.58
N ARG A 111 10.00 5.40 -21.45
CA ARG A 111 10.93 6.42 -21.96
C ARG A 111 12.24 6.39 -21.16
N LYS A 112 13.37 6.27 -21.85
CA LYS A 112 14.70 6.40 -21.23
C LYS A 112 14.97 7.85 -20.84
N ASN A 113 15.77 8.04 -19.78
CA ASN A 113 16.21 9.37 -19.38
C ASN A 113 17.42 9.84 -20.21
N THR A 114 17.21 10.00 -21.52
CA THR A 114 18.21 10.42 -22.49
C THR A 114 17.75 11.68 -23.24
N LYS A 115 18.69 12.42 -23.86
CA LYS A 115 18.35 13.57 -24.72
C LYS A 115 17.50 13.14 -25.94
N ALA A 116 17.81 11.98 -26.51
CA ALA A 116 17.03 11.37 -27.58
C ALA A 116 15.72 10.75 -27.06
N ARG A 117 14.68 10.68 -27.91
CA ARG A 117 13.41 10.00 -27.63
C ARG A 117 13.55 8.49 -27.78
N GLU A 118 14.27 7.88 -26.85
CA GLU A 118 14.46 6.43 -26.79
C GLU A 118 13.52 5.76 -25.79
N TYR A 119 13.16 4.52 -26.11
CA TYR A 119 12.22 3.72 -25.31
C TYR A 119 12.77 2.31 -25.07
N VAL A 120 12.37 1.74 -23.94
CA VAL A 120 12.52 0.32 -23.63
C VAL A 120 11.13 -0.32 -23.67
N TYR A 121 11.05 -1.49 -24.28
CA TYR A 121 9.79 -2.22 -24.44
C TYR A 121 9.79 -3.50 -23.61
N GLY A 122 8.61 -3.92 -23.19
CA GLY A 122 8.42 -5.18 -22.49
C GLY A 122 6.95 -5.57 -22.49
N ALA A 123 6.63 -6.63 -21.74
CA ALA A 123 5.25 -7.03 -21.52
C ALA A 123 5.04 -7.49 -20.09
N CYS A 124 3.84 -7.29 -19.57
CA CYS A 124 3.45 -7.77 -18.26
C CYS A 124 2.01 -8.28 -18.25
N ILE A 125 1.66 -8.98 -17.17
CA ILE A 125 0.32 -9.50 -16.93
C ILE A 125 -0.15 -9.01 -15.57
N PHE A 126 -1.34 -8.40 -15.52
CA PHE A 126 -2.02 -8.09 -14.27
C PHE A 126 -3.11 -9.12 -14.04
N LYS A 127 -3.02 -9.91 -12.97
CA LYS A 127 -4.08 -10.91 -12.64
C LYS A 127 -5.33 -10.26 -12.04
N TYR A 128 -5.13 -9.22 -11.26
CA TYR A 128 -6.19 -8.55 -10.50
C TYR A 128 -6.55 -7.22 -11.16
N MET A 129 -7.85 -6.92 -11.25
CA MET A 129 -8.41 -5.66 -11.79
C MET A 129 -7.86 -5.23 -13.16
N SER A 130 -7.41 -6.17 -13.99
CA SER A 130 -6.80 -5.84 -15.28
C SER A 130 -7.77 -5.20 -16.26
N SER A 131 -9.03 -5.64 -16.26
CA SER A 131 -10.10 -5.05 -17.06
C SER A 131 -10.35 -3.59 -16.68
N LEU A 132 -10.39 -3.30 -15.37
CA LEU A 132 -10.53 -1.95 -14.86
C LEU A 132 -9.34 -1.08 -15.25
N LEU A 133 -8.11 -1.56 -15.07
CA LEU A 133 -6.91 -0.86 -15.48
C LEU A 133 -6.90 -0.57 -16.99
N ALA A 134 -7.23 -1.55 -17.83
CA ALA A 134 -7.32 -1.39 -19.28
C ALA A 134 -8.36 -0.33 -19.66
N LYS A 135 -9.54 -0.38 -19.04
CA LYS A 135 -10.60 0.62 -19.23
C LYS A 135 -10.12 2.02 -18.83
N THR A 136 -9.47 2.18 -17.67
CA THR A 136 -8.93 3.47 -17.22
C THR A 136 -7.91 4.04 -18.20
N ILE A 137 -6.99 3.22 -18.72
CA ILE A 137 -5.97 3.67 -19.67
C ILE A 137 -6.59 4.10 -21.01
N VAL A 138 -7.54 3.31 -21.52
CA VAL A 138 -8.18 3.56 -22.83
C VAL A 138 -9.09 4.79 -22.76
N GLN A 139 -9.89 4.89 -21.70
CA GLN A 139 -10.86 5.98 -21.53
C GLN A 139 -10.26 7.23 -20.90
N LYS A 140 -9.04 7.15 -20.36
CA LYS A 140 -8.38 8.22 -19.60
C LYS A 140 -9.24 8.77 -18.46
N SER A 141 -9.99 7.91 -17.78
CA SER A 141 -10.93 8.34 -16.73
C SER A 141 -10.22 8.82 -15.46
N HIS A 142 -9.03 8.26 -15.16
CA HIS A 142 -8.24 8.60 -13.97
C HIS A 142 -6.74 8.62 -14.33
N GLY A 143 -5.94 9.33 -13.53
CA GLY A 143 -4.48 9.25 -13.61
C GLY A 143 -3.98 7.87 -13.18
N VAL A 144 -2.95 7.38 -13.85
CA VAL A 144 -2.34 6.08 -13.52
C VAL A 144 -0.86 6.29 -13.23
N SER A 145 -0.49 6.03 -11.99
CA SER A 145 0.92 6.07 -11.58
C SER A 145 1.50 4.67 -11.56
N TYR A 146 2.76 4.53 -11.92
CA TYR A 146 3.44 3.24 -11.98
C TYR A 146 4.63 3.22 -11.03
N ARG A 147 4.85 2.09 -10.38
CA ARG A 147 6.06 1.84 -9.58
C ARG A 147 6.71 0.55 -10.02
N ILE A 148 7.96 0.65 -10.46
CA ILE A 148 8.83 -0.51 -10.65
C ILE A 148 9.52 -0.79 -9.30
N VAL A 149 9.52 -2.05 -8.87
CA VAL A 149 10.15 -2.50 -7.63
C VAL A 149 11.04 -3.71 -7.92
N PHE A 150 12.32 -3.60 -7.60
CA PHE A 150 13.28 -4.69 -7.65
C PHE A 150 13.36 -5.36 -6.27
N ARG A 151 13.29 -6.70 -6.24
CA ARG A 151 13.49 -7.52 -5.04
C ARG A 151 14.37 -8.71 -5.39
N GLY A 152 15.66 -8.61 -5.07
CA GLY A 152 16.67 -9.57 -5.54
C GLY A 152 16.66 -9.61 -7.07
N SER A 153 16.51 -10.79 -7.65
CA SER A 153 16.44 -11.00 -9.10
C SER A 153 15.06 -10.71 -9.72
N LYS A 154 14.03 -10.41 -8.92
CA LYS A 154 12.65 -10.22 -9.40
C LYS A 154 12.34 -8.74 -9.60
N CYS A 155 11.67 -8.42 -10.70
CA CYS A 155 11.16 -7.10 -11.01
C CYS A 155 9.62 -7.11 -11.00
N TYR A 156 9.01 -6.18 -10.28
CA TYR A 156 7.56 -6.05 -10.17
C TYR A 156 7.11 -4.69 -10.68
N LEU A 157 6.01 -4.67 -11.43
CA LEU A 157 5.33 -3.44 -11.83
C LEU A 157 4.02 -3.31 -11.04
N GLN A 158 3.88 -2.20 -10.33
CA GLN A 158 2.65 -1.81 -9.63
C GLN A 158 1.97 -0.68 -10.40
N ALA A 159 0.73 -0.88 -10.83
CA ALA A 159 -0.14 0.18 -11.32
C ALA A 159 -0.98 0.71 -10.15
N MET A 160 -0.99 2.02 -9.95
CA MET A 160 -1.69 2.71 -8.88
C MET A 160 -2.72 3.64 -9.51
N VAL A 161 -3.98 3.43 -9.16
CA VAL A 161 -5.11 4.25 -9.59
C VAL A 161 -5.91 4.59 -8.34
N THR A 162 -6.22 5.87 -8.17
CA THR A 162 -7.10 6.34 -7.11
C THR A 162 -8.49 6.54 -7.70
N PHE A 163 -9.48 5.89 -7.10
CA PHE A 163 -10.88 6.05 -7.47
C PHE A 163 -11.60 6.72 -6.31
N ASP A 164 -12.43 7.71 -6.62
CA ASP A 164 -13.38 8.24 -5.65
C ASP A 164 -14.53 7.23 -5.55
N ILE A 165 -14.64 6.56 -4.40
CA ILE A 165 -15.74 5.64 -4.13
C ILE A 165 -16.85 6.44 -3.48
N ASP A 166 -17.98 6.55 -4.17
CA ASP A 166 -19.19 7.11 -3.59
C ASP A 166 -19.63 6.24 -2.41
N THR A 167 -19.64 6.82 -1.21
CA THR A 167 -20.01 6.13 0.03
C THR A 167 -21.47 5.68 0.04
N ASP A 168 -22.31 6.22 -0.83
CA ASP A 168 -23.70 5.79 -0.94
C ASP A 168 -23.88 4.43 -1.63
N SER A 169 -22.84 3.95 -2.32
CA SER A 169 -22.80 2.61 -2.90
C SER A 169 -22.50 1.49 -1.90
N TYR A 170 -22.06 1.81 -0.67
CA TYR A 170 -21.84 0.80 0.37
C TYR A 170 -23.17 0.20 0.82
N ARG A 171 -23.42 -1.05 0.42
CA ARG A 171 -24.57 -1.83 0.88
C ARG A 171 -24.46 -2.21 2.36
N THR A 172 -23.24 -2.42 2.86
CA THR A 172 -22.98 -2.71 4.27
C THR A 172 -22.94 -1.42 5.07
N ARG A 173 -23.99 -1.16 5.86
CA ARG A 173 -24.04 -0.09 6.85
C ARG A 173 -24.14 -0.69 8.26
N LYS A 174 -23.64 0.04 9.26
CA LYS A 174 -23.70 -0.35 10.69
C LYS A 174 -25.13 -0.65 11.20
N THR A 175 -26.14 -0.24 10.43
CA THR A 175 -27.57 -0.36 10.74
C THR A 175 -28.26 -1.52 10.04
N TYR A 176 -27.57 -2.33 9.22
CA TYR A 176 -28.19 -3.42 8.43
C TYR A 176 -27.93 -4.82 9.00
N GLY A 177 -27.08 -4.91 10.03
CA GLY A 177 -26.67 -6.17 10.63
C GLY A 177 -25.17 -6.41 10.53
N THR A 178 -24.71 -7.63 10.77
CA THR A 178 -23.27 -7.96 10.83
C THR A 178 -22.95 -9.26 10.11
N ILE A 179 -21.78 -9.30 9.47
CA ILE A 179 -21.17 -10.54 8.95
C ILE A 179 -20.08 -10.94 9.96
N GLY A 180 -20.32 -12.04 10.66
CA GLY A 180 -19.34 -12.73 11.49
C GLY A 180 -18.57 -13.75 10.65
N LEU A 181 -17.25 -13.78 10.81
CA LEU A 181 -16.39 -14.82 10.25
C LEU A 181 -15.69 -15.51 11.42
N ASP A 182 -15.93 -16.80 11.57
CA ASP A 182 -15.24 -17.64 12.54
C ASP A 182 -14.25 -18.55 11.80
N TYR A 183 -12.97 -18.43 12.17
CA TYR A 183 -11.87 -19.12 11.49
C TYR A 183 -11.52 -20.38 12.27
N ASN A 184 -11.72 -21.53 11.63
CA ASN A 184 -11.41 -22.83 12.18
C ASN A 184 -10.30 -23.50 11.37
N ASP A 185 -9.69 -24.55 11.93
CA ASP A 185 -8.73 -25.33 11.17
C ASP A 185 -9.45 -26.08 10.03
N GLY A 186 -9.06 -25.79 8.80
CA GLY A 186 -9.67 -26.39 7.61
C GLY A 186 -10.87 -25.65 7.02
N PHE A 187 -11.47 -24.68 7.71
CA PHE A 187 -12.68 -24.01 7.20
C PHE A 187 -12.96 -22.65 7.84
N ILE A 188 -13.84 -21.88 7.21
CA ILE A 188 -14.39 -20.62 7.75
C ILE A 188 -15.90 -20.75 7.82
N GLU A 189 -16.48 -20.43 8.97
CA GLU A 189 -17.92 -20.27 9.14
C GLU A 189 -18.29 -18.79 9.01
N LEU A 190 -19.16 -18.49 8.04
CA LEU A 190 -19.73 -17.17 7.87
C LEU A 190 -21.13 -17.16 8.46
N ALA A 191 -21.39 -16.20 9.35
CA ALA A 191 -22.72 -15.91 9.88
C ALA A 191 -23.13 -14.50 9.49
N GLU A 192 -24.31 -14.35 8.90
CA GLU A 192 -24.91 -13.05 8.60
C GLU A 192 -26.09 -12.83 9.53
N THR A 193 -26.11 -11.68 10.20
CA THR A 193 -27.24 -11.22 11.02
C THR A 193 -27.86 -9.99 10.40
N ASN A 194 -29.16 -9.80 10.59
CA ASN A 194 -29.85 -8.56 10.22
C ASN A 194 -29.66 -7.46 11.29
N GLU A 195 -30.29 -6.30 11.09
CA GLU A 195 -30.18 -5.13 11.96
C GLU A 195 -30.65 -5.36 13.40
N THR A 196 -31.49 -6.37 13.62
CA THR A 196 -31.98 -6.77 14.95
C THR A 196 -31.09 -7.82 15.62
N GLY A 197 -30.04 -8.29 14.95
CA GLY A 197 -29.14 -9.34 15.45
C GLY A 197 -29.67 -10.76 15.20
N ASN A 198 -30.75 -10.91 14.45
CA ASN A 198 -31.27 -12.23 14.06
C ASN A 198 -30.40 -12.80 12.95
N LEU A 199 -30.04 -14.08 13.08
CA LEU A 199 -29.27 -14.81 12.08
C LEU A 199 -30.12 -15.03 10.81
N VAL A 200 -29.62 -14.53 9.67
CA VAL A 200 -30.31 -14.60 8.37
C VAL A 200 -29.54 -15.39 7.32
N GLY A 201 -28.26 -15.67 7.56
CA GLY A 201 -27.44 -16.46 6.65
C GLY A 201 -26.33 -17.20 7.38
N LEU A 202 -26.07 -18.42 6.94
CA LEU A 202 -24.89 -19.20 7.32
C LEU A 202 -24.23 -19.75 6.06
N LYS A 203 -22.91 -19.76 6.03
CA LYS A 203 -22.17 -20.39 4.94
C LYS A 203 -20.83 -20.92 5.42
N HIS A 204 -20.62 -22.20 5.13
CA HIS A 204 -19.36 -22.89 5.35
C HIS A 204 -18.45 -22.74 4.13
N TYR A 205 -17.17 -22.45 4.36
CA TYR A 205 -16.15 -22.41 3.33
C TYR A 205 -14.99 -23.33 3.68
N ASP A 206 -14.86 -24.43 2.96
CA ASP A 206 -13.70 -25.31 3.05
C ASP A 206 -12.43 -24.56 2.59
N LEU A 207 -11.40 -24.58 3.41
CA LEU A 207 -10.09 -24.07 3.05
C LEU A 207 -9.25 -25.23 2.52
N HIS A 208 -9.14 -25.38 1.21
CA HIS A 208 -8.31 -26.44 0.62
C HIS A 208 -6.81 -26.34 0.96
N TYR A 209 -6.35 -25.16 1.38
CA TYR A 209 -5.01 -24.93 1.90
C TYR A 209 -5.13 -24.32 3.31
N HIS A 210 -4.96 -25.16 4.32
CA HIS A 210 -4.94 -24.78 5.73
C HIS A 210 -3.69 -25.38 6.37
N GLY A 211 -2.93 -24.56 7.09
CA GLY A 211 -1.63 -24.94 7.61
C GLY A 211 -0.83 -23.72 8.03
N MET A 212 -0.49 -23.68 9.31
CA MET A 212 0.23 -22.57 9.92
C MET A 212 1.67 -22.47 9.40
N GLY A 213 2.04 -21.33 8.83
CA GLY A 213 3.35 -20.78 9.19
C GLY A 213 3.33 -20.52 10.71
N ASN A 214 4.40 -20.86 11.44
CA ASN A 214 4.48 -20.91 12.92
C ASN A 214 3.92 -19.71 13.72
N ARG A 215 3.53 -18.59 13.08
CA ARG A 215 2.91 -17.41 13.70
C ARG A 215 1.51 -17.62 14.26
N ALA A 216 0.64 -18.39 13.60
CA ALA A 216 -0.72 -18.59 14.12
C ALA A 216 -0.76 -19.49 15.37
N LYS A 217 0.28 -20.30 15.59
CA LYS A 217 0.39 -21.25 16.70
C LYS A 217 0.75 -20.55 18.02
N SER A 218 1.44 -19.41 17.95
CA SER A 218 1.81 -18.62 19.12
C SER A 218 0.66 -17.77 19.64
N GLU A 219 -0.24 -17.28 18.77
CA GLU A 219 -1.36 -16.42 19.19
C GLU A 219 -2.54 -17.19 19.80
N ILE A 220 -2.65 -18.50 19.57
CA ILE A 220 -3.73 -19.36 20.13
C ILE A 220 -3.35 -19.92 21.52
N ARG A 221 -2.08 -19.83 21.93
CA ARG A 221 -1.57 -20.41 23.20
C ARG A 221 -1.41 -19.39 24.34
N GLU A 222 -1.79 -18.14 24.12
CA GLU A 222 -1.96 -17.11 25.16
C GLU A 222 -3.45 -16.96 25.51
#